data_AF-A0A1I4SUG2-F1
#
_entry.id   AF-A0A1I4SUG2-F1
#
_cell.length_a   1.000
_cell.length_b   1.000
_cell.length_c   1.000
_cell.angle_alpha   90.00
_cell.angle_beta   90.00
_cell.angle_gamma   90.00
#
_symmetry.space_group_name_H-M   'P 1'
#
loop_
_entity.id
_entity.type
_entity.pdbx_description
1 polymer ?
#
loop_
_entity_poly.entity_id
_entity_poly.type
_entity_poly.pdbx_seq_one_letter_code
_entity_poly.pdbx_strand_id
1 'polypeptide(L)'
;MERKEFRELTSVEDARTLVDKIRVQPETTILPIEGTAGQILAEDILSGVNVPAFNRSIKDGYAIRAKDSYQASEPEPQELKLIGAIPAGCSDSFFVDDGEAIEISTGAPIPDGADAVIMVENTKQKENSVLIYQPVHIGENIMRAGTDIMKGERILRKNTRMGSREIGVLASIGMDKAPVKRLIVGIISTGSELIKPGEVLGLSKIYDANSYAIAAAIEECGGTPKIYGIVPDEEEVMERTLETAIDECDIVLTSGSTSAGAGDIMYMIIEEKGETLTHGIAIKPGKPVVIGMIDGTPTIGLPGNPTSALSIFNEFVAPIIYNSLGLKPSFKTKVTAVMGTGIRSGGREELFPVGVVRGKVYPADKTSGAITTLSDADGIIEIRAHTEYIEPGSEVEVTMFGNVRSPDLMLIGGQCPGIDLLEEMTGLMFRTLNMGSSAGFTAMSGGTADIACVNMVDADGNYNSSVLEKMNLKDVVLVKGYRREQGLIFSPDNHVYGLEDIVNLQIINRNRGSGTRALLDRELGLLAEVKGTSKSELIKDLKGYNSGSKTHRSACDAVKSGKADVAFGIRAAAEEAGLEFIPVAEDEFDFVIRKDLLEIKEVQMFLETLSSEDFSKRLPQGMYTYELTGSIISSF
;
A
#
# COMPACT_ATOMS: atom_id res chain seq x y z
N MET A 1 7.97 -40.47 12.01
CA MET A 1 9.13 -39.69 11.54
C MET A 1 9.76 -38.97 12.72
N GLU A 2 11.06 -39.19 12.94
CA GLU A 2 11.82 -38.43 13.94
C GLU A 2 11.98 -36.99 13.50
N ARG A 3 11.76 -36.06 14.44
CA ARG A 3 11.89 -34.60 14.22
C ARG A 3 13.38 -34.28 14.09
N LYS A 4 13.89 -34.04 12.87
CA LYS A 4 15.24 -33.48 12.69
C LYS A 4 15.21 -32.02 13.16
N GLU A 5 15.75 -31.75 14.34
CA GLU A 5 16.05 -30.38 14.77
C GLU A 5 17.13 -29.78 13.86
N PHE A 6 16.94 -28.53 13.40
CA PHE A 6 17.90 -27.78 12.57
C PHE A 6 19.30 -27.81 13.21
N ARG A 7 20.23 -28.59 12.65
CA ARG A 7 21.52 -28.85 13.31
C ARG A 7 22.50 -27.67 13.16
N GLU A 8 22.40 -26.87 12.10
CA GLU A 8 23.10 -25.59 11.93
C GLU A 8 22.22 -24.64 11.08
N LEU A 9 22.01 -23.40 11.53
CA LEU A 9 21.27 -22.37 10.75
C LEU A 9 22.27 -21.52 9.96
N THR A 10 21.95 -21.19 8.71
CA THR A 10 22.74 -20.25 7.91
C THR A 10 22.59 -18.82 8.44
N SER A 11 23.68 -18.05 8.52
CA SER A 11 23.60 -16.62 8.90
C SER A 11 22.85 -15.82 7.83
N VAL A 12 22.30 -14.66 8.20
CA VAL A 12 21.58 -13.81 7.23
C VAL A 12 22.53 -13.28 6.16
N GLU A 13 23.74 -12.87 6.53
CA GLU A 13 24.78 -12.43 5.59
C GLU A 13 25.20 -13.51 4.60
N ASP A 14 25.35 -14.76 5.05
CA ASP A 14 25.70 -15.88 4.17
C ASP A 14 24.55 -16.18 3.21
N ALA A 15 23.31 -16.17 3.69
CA ALA A 15 22.13 -16.35 2.86
C ALA A 15 21.98 -15.24 1.81
N ARG A 16 22.22 -13.97 2.19
CA ARG A 16 22.27 -12.81 1.27
C ARG A 16 23.34 -13.01 0.19
N THR A 17 24.54 -13.42 0.60
CA THR A 17 25.67 -13.68 -0.32
C THR A 17 25.38 -14.83 -1.29
N LEU A 18 24.64 -15.84 -0.84
CA LEU A 18 24.21 -16.96 -1.65
C LEU A 18 23.18 -16.52 -2.70
N VAL A 19 22.13 -15.84 -2.27
CA VAL A 19 21.09 -15.26 -3.14
C VAL A 19 21.68 -14.30 -4.18
N ASP A 20 22.65 -13.48 -3.78
CA ASP A 20 23.35 -12.54 -4.66
C ASP A 20 24.14 -13.22 -5.79
N LYS A 21 24.42 -14.53 -5.71
CA LYS A 21 25.09 -15.31 -6.76
C LYS A 21 24.11 -16.00 -7.70
N ILE A 22 22.86 -16.19 -7.30
CA ILE A 22 21.84 -16.83 -8.13
C ILE A 22 21.47 -15.89 -9.30
N ARG A 23 21.61 -16.37 -10.52
CA ARG A 23 21.26 -15.65 -11.75
C ARG A 23 20.48 -16.58 -12.66
N VAL A 24 19.24 -16.21 -12.94
CA VAL A 24 18.44 -16.88 -13.96
C VAL A 24 18.51 -16.05 -15.23
N GLN A 25 18.60 -16.69 -16.39
CA GLN A 25 18.60 -15.98 -17.67
C GLN A 25 17.16 -15.87 -18.17
N PRO A 26 16.56 -14.67 -18.14
CA PRO A 26 15.21 -14.50 -18.64
C PRO A 26 15.16 -14.68 -20.16
N GLU A 27 14.09 -15.30 -20.65
CA GLU A 27 13.82 -15.40 -22.08
C GLU A 27 13.51 -14.02 -22.67
N THR A 28 13.82 -13.82 -23.95
CA THR A 28 13.40 -12.62 -24.70
C THR A 28 12.14 -12.91 -25.51
N THR A 29 11.08 -12.14 -25.29
CA THR A 29 9.81 -12.22 -26.04
C THR A 29 9.54 -10.89 -26.73
N ILE A 30 8.96 -10.91 -27.93
CA ILE A 30 8.55 -9.70 -28.64
C ILE A 30 7.06 -9.47 -28.40
N LEU A 31 6.71 -8.30 -27.85
CA LEU A 31 5.32 -7.90 -27.58
C LEU A 31 4.94 -6.63 -28.35
N PRO A 32 3.66 -6.44 -28.73
CA PRO A 32 3.15 -5.14 -29.17
C PRO A 32 3.40 -4.07 -28.11
N ILE A 33 3.73 -2.83 -28.52
CA ILE A 33 4.11 -1.76 -27.57
C ILE A 33 3.02 -1.48 -26.52
N GLU A 34 1.74 -1.69 -26.84
CA GLU A 34 0.60 -1.55 -25.93
C GLU A 34 0.66 -2.56 -24.77
N GLY A 35 1.23 -3.75 -25.02
CA GLY A 35 1.41 -4.82 -24.03
C GLY A 35 2.76 -4.78 -23.31
N THR A 36 3.57 -3.73 -23.53
CA THR A 36 4.92 -3.64 -22.93
C THR A 36 4.95 -2.85 -21.62
N ALA A 37 3.85 -2.19 -21.22
CA ALA A 37 3.81 -1.42 -19.98
C ALA A 37 4.21 -2.28 -18.76
N GLY A 38 5.15 -1.78 -17.97
CA GLY A 38 5.71 -2.48 -16.81
C GLY A 38 6.75 -3.55 -17.12
N GLN A 39 6.88 -3.99 -18.38
CA GLN A 39 7.86 -4.99 -18.82
C GLN A 39 9.28 -4.41 -18.89
N ILE A 40 10.29 -5.29 -18.95
CA ILE A 40 11.71 -4.90 -18.97
C ILE A 40 12.30 -5.09 -20.35
N LEU A 41 12.90 -4.05 -20.92
CA LEU A 41 13.50 -4.11 -22.24
C LEU A 41 14.68 -5.10 -22.31
N ALA A 42 14.70 -5.99 -23.30
CA ALA A 42 15.71 -7.05 -23.41
C ALA A 42 17.04 -6.57 -24.01
N GLU A 43 16.98 -5.60 -24.93
CA GLU A 43 18.13 -5.07 -25.67
C GLU A 43 18.11 -3.54 -25.75
N ASP A 44 19.21 -2.93 -26.19
CA ASP A 44 19.25 -1.48 -26.47
C ASP A 44 18.40 -1.20 -27.73
N ILE A 45 17.56 -0.16 -27.70
CA ILE A 45 16.78 0.24 -28.87
C ILE A 45 17.49 1.38 -29.58
N LEU A 46 17.76 1.16 -30.86
CA LEU A 46 18.32 2.15 -31.78
C LEU A 46 17.20 2.71 -32.67
N SER A 47 17.20 4.01 -32.92
CA SER A 47 16.23 4.61 -33.83
C SER A 47 16.50 4.22 -35.27
N GLY A 48 15.49 3.68 -35.96
CA GLY A 48 15.54 3.43 -37.41
C GLY A 48 15.36 4.68 -38.27
N VAL A 49 14.94 5.80 -37.67
CA VAL A 49 14.52 7.03 -38.33
C VAL A 49 15.12 8.26 -37.66
N ASN A 50 15.09 9.38 -38.38
CA ASN A 50 15.29 10.69 -37.77
C ASN A 50 13.97 11.18 -37.17
N VAL A 51 14.01 11.88 -36.05
CA VAL A 51 12.87 12.63 -35.51
C VAL A 51 13.28 14.11 -35.38
N PRO A 52 12.62 15.04 -36.10
CA PRO A 52 11.69 14.78 -37.21
C PRO A 52 12.40 14.09 -38.39
N ALA A 53 11.64 13.42 -39.27
CA ALA A 53 12.19 12.67 -40.41
C ALA A 53 12.72 13.57 -41.55
N PHE A 54 12.24 14.81 -41.62
CA PHE A 54 12.57 15.81 -42.62
C PHE A 54 12.65 17.20 -41.94
N ASN A 55 13.21 18.19 -42.64
CA ASN A 55 13.21 19.57 -42.18
C ASN A 55 11.77 20.08 -42.18
N ARG A 56 11.29 20.55 -41.03
CA ARG A 56 9.90 21.01 -40.89
C ARG A 56 9.83 22.41 -40.28
N SER A 57 8.75 23.12 -40.58
CA SER A 57 8.46 24.39 -39.93
C SER A 57 8.09 24.19 -38.46
N ILE A 58 8.55 25.07 -37.57
CA ILE A 58 8.10 25.14 -36.17
C ILE A 58 7.08 26.26 -35.91
N LYS A 59 6.67 26.98 -36.97
CA LYS A 59 5.71 28.09 -36.94
C LYS A 59 4.78 28.06 -38.14
N ASP A 60 3.59 28.62 -37.99
CA ASP A 60 2.74 28.95 -39.13
C ASP A 60 3.25 30.25 -39.77
N GLY A 61 3.34 30.29 -41.10
CA GLY A 61 4.02 31.39 -41.77
C GLY A 61 4.24 31.19 -43.26
N TYR A 62 5.35 31.73 -43.76
CA TYR A 62 5.74 31.65 -45.17
C TYR A 62 7.17 31.13 -45.28
N ALA A 63 7.36 30.03 -46.01
CA ALA A 63 8.68 29.51 -46.34
C ALA A 63 9.26 30.33 -47.49
N ILE A 64 10.47 30.86 -47.27
CA ILE A 64 11.14 31.81 -48.15
C ILE A 64 12.63 31.50 -48.24
N ARG A 65 13.30 32.14 -49.19
CA ARG A 65 14.76 32.30 -49.15
C ARG A 65 15.07 33.47 -48.22
N ALA A 66 15.85 33.26 -47.17
CA ALA A 66 16.19 34.27 -46.18
C ALA A 66 16.73 35.56 -46.82
N LYS A 67 17.55 35.41 -47.89
CA LYS A 67 18.10 36.54 -48.67
C LYS A 67 17.04 37.48 -49.24
N ASP A 68 15.87 36.97 -49.56
CA ASP A 68 14.76 37.74 -50.13
C ASP A 68 14.03 38.56 -49.06
N SER A 69 14.42 38.45 -47.79
CA SER A 69 13.90 39.26 -46.69
C SER A 69 14.88 40.29 -46.14
N TYR A 70 16.16 40.27 -46.55
CA TYR A 70 17.23 41.05 -45.88
C TYR A 70 17.05 42.58 -45.93
N GLN A 71 16.30 43.09 -46.91
CA GLN A 71 16.00 44.52 -47.03
C GLN A 71 14.65 44.90 -46.40
N ALA A 72 13.88 43.93 -45.90
CA ALA A 72 12.57 44.18 -45.31
C ALA A 72 12.68 45.00 -44.02
N SER A 73 11.77 45.96 -43.87
CA SER A 73 11.59 46.70 -42.62
C SER A 73 10.12 47.13 -42.47
N GLU A 74 9.69 47.55 -41.28
CA GLU A 74 8.35 48.08 -41.06
C GLU A 74 7.94 49.21 -42.03
N PRO A 75 8.78 50.26 -42.26
CA PRO A 75 8.44 51.32 -43.20
C PRO A 75 8.57 50.92 -44.68
N GLU A 76 9.41 49.92 -44.99
CA GLU A 76 9.68 49.44 -46.34
C GLU A 76 9.59 47.90 -46.39
N PRO A 77 8.37 47.33 -46.42
CA PRO A 77 8.20 45.88 -46.44
C PRO A 77 8.59 45.30 -47.81
N GLN A 78 9.20 44.12 -47.78
CA GLN A 78 9.55 43.40 -48.99
C GLN A 78 8.37 42.55 -49.46
N GLU A 79 8.00 42.67 -50.74
CA GLU A 79 6.89 41.91 -51.32
C GLU A 79 7.41 40.67 -52.05
N LEU A 80 6.91 39.49 -51.67
CA LEU A 80 7.20 38.21 -52.32
C LEU A 80 5.95 37.63 -52.96
N LYS A 81 6.10 36.96 -54.10
CA LYS A 81 5.00 36.31 -54.83
C LYS A 81 4.57 35.03 -54.11
N LEU A 82 3.29 34.91 -53.82
CA LEU A 82 2.73 33.71 -53.18
C LEU A 82 2.45 32.64 -54.23
N ILE A 83 3.12 31.48 -54.12
CA ILE A 83 3.04 30.41 -55.15
C ILE A 83 2.15 29.23 -54.74
N GLY A 84 1.66 29.19 -53.51
CA GLY A 84 0.79 28.14 -53.01
C GLY A 84 0.77 28.05 -51.48
N ALA A 85 0.34 26.90 -50.97
CA ALA A 85 0.32 26.58 -49.55
C ALA A 85 0.69 25.10 -49.30
N ILE A 86 1.47 24.84 -48.26
CA ILE A 86 1.89 23.51 -47.81
C ILE A 86 1.26 23.25 -46.43
N PRO A 87 0.14 22.50 -46.36
CA PRO A 87 -0.41 22.07 -45.09
C PRO A 87 0.45 20.97 -44.44
N ALA A 88 0.27 20.76 -43.14
CA ALA A 88 0.89 19.63 -42.45
C ALA A 88 0.47 18.29 -43.07
N GLY A 89 1.44 17.41 -43.33
CA GLY A 89 1.21 16.10 -43.96
C GLY A 89 1.17 16.12 -45.50
N CYS A 90 1.40 17.27 -46.14
CA CYS A 90 1.56 17.35 -47.60
C CYS A 90 2.80 16.58 -48.07
N SER A 91 2.65 15.83 -49.17
CA SER A 91 3.72 15.06 -49.81
C SER A 91 4.16 15.63 -51.17
N ASP A 92 3.55 16.73 -51.61
CA ASP A 92 3.89 17.35 -52.88
C ASP A 92 5.23 18.08 -52.78
N SER A 93 6.01 18.06 -53.86
CA SER A 93 7.27 18.78 -53.94
C SER A 93 7.03 20.16 -54.51
N PHE A 94 7.43 21.18 -53.75
CA PHE A 94 7.41 22.57 -54.16
C PHE A 94 8.84 23.10 -54.18
N PHE A 95 9.09 24.06 -55.06
CA PHE A 95 10.35 24.80 -55.13
C PHE A 95 10.05 26.28 -54.96
N VAL A 96 10.81 26.95 -54.09
CA VAL A 96 10.73 28.40 -53.87
C VAL A 96 11.92 29.06 -54.56
N ASP A 97 11.65 29.82 -55.62
CA ASP A 97 12.67 30.59 -56.34
C ASP A 97 12.81 32.03 -55.79
N ASP A 98 13.71 32.81 -56.38
CA ASP A 98 13.97 34.20 -55.99
C ASP A 98 12.71 35.07 -56.07
N GLY A 99 12.40 35.73 -54.95
CA GLY A 99 11.24 36.61 -54.85
C GLY A 99 9.91 35.87 -54.63
N GLU A 100 9.94 34.55 -54.37
CA GLU A 100 8.76 33.73 -54.13
C GLU A 100 8.63 33.35 -52.65
N ALA A 101 7.40 33.07 -52.24
CA ALA A 101 7.04 32.59 -50.92
C ALA A 101 5.93 31.55 -51.03
N ILE A 102 5.95 30.55 -50.15
CA ILE A 102 4.84 29.60 -50.04
C ILE A 102 4.31 29.60 -48.61
N GLU A 103 3.00 29.66 -48.45
CA GLU A 103 2.37 29.56 -47.14
C GLU A 103 2.67 28.17 -46.55
N ILE A 104 3.05 28.09 -45.29
CA ILE A 104 3.47 26.84 -44.66
C ILE A 104 2.89 26.75 -43.24
N SER A 105 2.30 25.60 -42.92
CA SER A 105 1.81 25.33 -41.57
C SER A 105 2.90 24.76 -40.66
N THR A 106 2.72 24.89 -39.35
CA THR A 106 3.57 24.24 -38.35
C THR A 106 3.61 22.72 -38.60
N GLY A 107 4.82 22.16 -38.65
CA GLY A 107 5.06 20.74 -38.89
C GLY A 107 5.11 20.32 -40.37
N ALA A 108 4.77 21.19 -41.31
CA ALA A 108 4.88 20.92 -42.74
C ALA A 108 6.36 20.85 -43.21
N PRO A 109 6.66 20.06 -44.25
CA PRO A 109 8.01 19.97 -44.81
C PRO A 109 8.46 21.30 -45.42
N ILE A 110 9.72 21.67 -45.18
CA ILE A 110 10.34 22.83 -45.85
C ILE A 110 10.52 22.50 -47.35
N PRO A 111 10.00 23.32 -48.27
CA PRO A 111 10.13 23.10 -49.71
C PRO A 111 11.56 23.31 -50.19
N ASP A 112 11.91 22.75 -51.34
CA ASP A 112 13.22 22.97 -51.94
C ASP A 112 13.41 24.46 -52.29
N GLY A 113 14.63 24.96 -52.15
CA GLY A 113 14.96 26.37 -52.38
C GLY A 113 14.74 27.29 -51.17
N ALA A 114 13.79 26.98 -50.27
CA ALA A 114 13.58 27.74 -49.04
C ALA A 114 14.59 27.35 -47.94
N ASP A 115 15.03 28.34 -47.16
CA ASP A 115 15.98 28.15 -46.07
C ASP A 115 15.59 28.90 -44.78
N ALA A 116 14.42 29.55 -44.74
CA ALA A 116 13.84 30.14 -43.53
C ALA A 116 12.30 30.15 -43.59
N VAL A 117 11.66 30.25 -42.43
CA VAL A 117 10.21 30.50 -42.31
C VAL A 117 9.98 31.80 -41.55
N ILE A 118 9.21 32.73 -42.11
CA ILE A 118 8.75 33.93 -41.41
C ILE A 118 7.35 33.71 -40.85
N MET A 119 7.15 34.06 -39.58
CA MET A 119 5.86 33.86 -38.90
C MET A 119 4.76 34.75 -39.49
N VAL A 120 3.51 34.27 -39.48
CA VAL A 120 2.35 35.02 -39.99
C VAL A 120 2.19 36.40 -39.33
N GLU A 121 2.57 36.54 -38.07
CA GLU A 121 2.48 37.78 -37.30
C GLU A 121 3.38 38.89 -37.87
N ASN A 122 4.44 38.50 -38.59
CA ASN A 122 5.42 39.40 -39.19
C ASN A 122 5.16 39.64 -40.68
N THR A 123 3.98 39.25 -41.18
CA THR A 123 3.61 39.38 -42.58
C THR A 123 2.21 39.94 -42.78
N LYS A 124 1.90 40.34 -44.02
CA LYS A 124 0.54 40.70 -44.44
C LYS A 124 0.27 40.15 -45.83
N GLN A 125 -0.65 39.21 -45.91
CA GLN A 125 -1.06 38.60 -47.18
C GLN A 125 -1.87 39.57 -48.06
N LYS A 126 -1.61 39.52 -49.36
CA LYS A 126 -2.39 40.09 -50.46
C LYS A 126 -2.90 38.95 -51.36
N GLU A 127 -3.65 39.25 -52.42
CA GLU A 127 -4.23 38.22 -53.31
C GLU A 127 -3.19 37.25 -53.92
N ASN A 128 -2.05 37.73 -54.41
CA ASN A 128 -1.02 36.91 -55.09
C ASN A 128 0.39 37.11 -54.50
N SER A 129 0.49 37.74 -53.33
CA SER A 129 1.77 38.10 -52.71
C SER A 129 1.65 38.23 -51.20
N VAL A 130 2.79 38.27 -50.52
CA VAL A 130 2.91 38.50 -49.08
C VAL A 130 3.91 39.62 -48.83
N LEU A 131 3.53 40.56 -47.96
CA LEU A 131 4.43 41.60 -47.45
C LEU A 131 5.16 41.08 -46.23
N ILE A 132 6.48 41.22 -46.23
CA ILE A 132 7.38 40.86 -45.13
C ILE A 132 7.89 42.13 -44.48
N TYR A 133 7.68 42.28 -43.16
CA TYR A 133 8.07 43.48 -42.42
C TYR A 133 9.38 43.32 -41.63
N GLN A 134 9.89 42.09 -41.51
CA GLN A 134 11.10 41.79 -40.75
C GLN A 134 11.99 40.80 -41.51
N PRO A 135 13.32 41.01 -41.55
CA PRO A 135 14.24 40.04 -42.13
C PRO A 135 14.32 38.79 -41.24
N VAL A 136 14.50 37.62 -41.87
CA VAL A 136 14.80 36.35 -41.20
C VAL A 136 16.18 35.84 -41.61
N HIS A 137 16.83 35.06 -40.74
CA HIS A 137 18.13 34.45 -41.05
C HIS A 137 18.00 33.00 -41.53
N ILE A 138 19.06 32.50 -42.18
CA ILE A 138 19.12 31.11 -42.65
C ILE A 138 18.92 30.14 -41.48
N GLY A 139 17.96 29.23 -41.63
CA GLY A 139 17.57 28.23 -40.63
C GLY A 139 16.54 28.71 -39.61
N GLU A 140 16.11 29.97 -39.66
CA GLU A 140 15.14 30.51 -38.72
C GLU A 140 13.78 29.80 -38.86
N ASN A 141 13.20 29.44 -37.71
CA ASN A 141 11.93 28.70 -37.61
C ASN A 141 11.89 27.35 -38.36
N ILE A 142 13.06 26.74 -38.61
CA ILE A 142 13.19 25.39 -39.19
C ILE A 142 13.76 24.43 -38.14
N MET A 143 13.05 23.34 -37.87
CA MET A 143 13.60 22.19 -37.15
C MET A 143 14.14 21.19 -38.16
N ARG A 144 15.45 20.96 -38.12
CA ARG A 144 16.12 20.05 -39.05
C ARG A 144 15.79 18.59 -38.75
N ALA A 145 15.87 17.76 -39.78
CA ALA A 145 15.74 16.31 -39.61
C ALA A 145 16.74 15.79 -38.57
N GLY A 146 16.27 15.00 -37.62
CA GLY A 146 17.10 14.35 -36.59
C GLY A 146 17.61 15.28 -35.49
N THR A 147 17.01 16.47 -35.34
CA THR A 147 17.38 17.39 -34.24
C THR A 147 17.01 16.83 -32.86
N ASP A 148 15.96 16.00 -32.78
CA ASP A 148 15.52 15.35 -31.53
C ASP A 148 16.14 13.96 -31.40
N ILE A 149 15.91 13.09 -32.38
CA ILE A 149 16.47 11.73 -32.41
C ILE A 149 17.16 11.50 -33.75
N MET A 150 18.44 11.14 -33.73
CA MET A 150 19.16 10.79 -34.96
C MET A 150 18.96 9.31 -35.31
N LYS A 151 18.90 9.00 -36.60
CA LYS A 151 18.92 7.62 -37.08
C LYS A 151 20.21 6.92 -36.61
N GLY A 152 20.06 5.75 -35.99
CA GLY A 152 21.13 4.96 -35.40
C GLY A 152 21.50 5.37 -33.97
N GLU A 153 20.90 6.44 -33.44
CA GLU A 153 21.05 6.81 -32.04
C GLU A 153 20.35 5.81 -31.13
N ARG A 154 20.95 5.52 -29.98
CA ARG A 154 20.35 4.69 -28.96
C ARG A 154 19.42 5.51 -28.08
N ILE A 155 18.13 5.23 -28.19
CA ILE A 155 17.06 5.95 -27.49
C ILE A 155 16.69 5.33 -26.14
N LEU A 156 16.77 4.00 -26.03
CA LEU A 156 16.47 3.25 -24.80
C LEU A 156 17.56 2.22 -24.55
N ARG A 157 17.87 2.00 -23.27
CA ARG A 157 18.87 1.02 -22.85
C ARG A 157 18.19 -0.30 -22.49
N LYS A 158 18.88 -1.42 -22.72
CA LYS A 158 18.52 -2.71 -22.14
C LYS A 158 18.35 -2.59 -20.62
N ASN A 159 17.46 -3.41 -20.08
CA ASN A 159 17.04 -3.39 -18.67
C ASN A 159 16.30 -2.11 -18.23
N THR A 160 15.74 -1.35 -19.17
CA THR A 160 14.84 -0.25 -18.84
C THR A 160 13.44 -0.80 -18.60
N ARG A 161 12.81 -0.42 -17.48
CA ARG A 161 11.38 -0.72 -17.26
C ARG A 161 10.54 0.23 -18.10
N MET A 162 9.65 -0.34 -18.91
CA MET A 162 8.80 0.39 -19.84
C MET A 162 7.67 1.10 -19.09
N GLY A 163 7.69 2.44 -19.12
CA GLY A 163 6.60 3.30 -18.65
C GLY A 163 5.97 4.10 -19.79
N SER A 164 5.13 5.08 -19.43
CA SER A 164 4.46 5.94 -20.41
C SER A 164 5.43 6.72 -21.30
N ARG A 165 6.59 7.11 -20.74
CA ARG A 165 7.63 7.86 -21.46
C ARG A 165 8.31 6.99 -22.50
N GLU A 166 8.76 5.81 -22.10
CA GLU A 166 9.48 4.86 -22.96
C GLU A 166 8.59 4.38 -24.11
N ILE A 167 7.32 4.06 -23.83
CA ILE A 167 6.34 3.67 -24.85
C ILE A 167 6.10 4.81 -25.84
N GLY A 168 6.00 6.06 -25.37
CA GLY A 168 5.86 7.23 -26.23
C GLY A 168 7.06 7.43 -27.17
N VAL A 169 8.28 7.21 -26.67
CA VAL A 169 9.49 7.27 -27.50
C VAL A 169 9.48 6.16 -28.56
N LEU A 170 9.15 4.91 -28.21
CA LEU A 170 9.04 3.81 -29.19
C LEU A 170 8.01 4.13 -30.30
N ALA A 171 6.84 4.64 -29.91
CA ALA A 171 5.81 5.04 -30.86
C ALA A 171 6.30 6.18 -31.78
N SER A 172 7.05 7.14 -31.25
CA SER A 172 7.56 8.29 -32.02
C SER A 172 8.54 7.91 -33.14
N ILE A 173 9.22 6.77 -33.00
CA ILE A 173 10.12 6.23 -34.02
C ILE A 173 9.45 5.16 -34.89
N GLY A 174 8.15 4.95 -34.73
CA GLY A 174 7.34 4.03 -35.53
C GLY A 174 7.50 2.55 -35.16
N MET A 175 7.98 2.23 -33.95
CA MET A 175 8.02 0.85 -33.47
C MET A 175 6.65 0.40 -32.94
N ASP A 176 6.12 -0.68 -33.49
CA ASP A 176 4.86 -1.30 -33.07
C ASP A 176 5.07 -2.47 -32.09
N LYS A 177 6.29 -2.99 -32.00
CA LYS A 177 6.68 -4.09 -31.11
C LYS A 177 8.02 -3.83 -30.45
N ALA A 178 8.20 -4.34 -29.24
CA ALA A 178 9.47 -4.27 -28.52
C ALA A 178 9.89 -5.64 -27.95
N PRO A 179 11.20 -5.93 -27.95
CA PRO A 179 11.76 -7.09 -27.27
C PRO A 179 11.84 -6.85 -25.76
N VAL A 180 11.12 -7.66 -24.99
CA VAL A 180 11.07 -7.60 -23.53
C VAL A 180 11.56 -8.90 -22.91
N LYS A 181 12.08 -8.81 -21.70
CA LYS A 181 12.47 -9.96 -20.87
C LYS A 181 11.22 -10.59 -20.27
N ARG A 182 11.18 -11.92 -20.26
CA ARG A 182 10.17 -12.73 -19.60
C ARG A 182 10.87 -13.58 -18.54
N LEU A 183 10.47 -13.42 -17.28
CA LEU A 183 10.95 -14.22 -16.15
C LEU A 183 9.73 -14.78 -15.41
N ILE A 184 9.42 -16.05 -15.62
CA ILE A 184 8.23 -16.72 -15.09
C ILE A 184 8.54 -17.26 -13.69
N VAL A 185 7.74 -16.88 -12.70
CA VAL A 185 7.89 -17.35 -11.32
C VAL A 185 6.66 -18.15 -10.93
N GLY A 186 6.84 -19.45 -10.75
CA GLY A 186 5.81 -20.39 -10.32
C GLY A 186 5.48 -20.25 -8.84
N ILE A 187 4.21 -20.32 -8.47
CA ILE A 187 3.74 -20.25 -7.09
C ILE A 187 2.84 -21.45 -6.81
N ILE A 188 3.25 -22.25 -5.85
CA ILE A 188 2.53 -23.42 -5.36
C ILE A 188 2.13 -23.15 -3.91
N SER A 189 0.84 -23.19 -3.60
CA SER A 189 0.38 -23.11 -2.21
C SER A 189 0.10 -24.50 -1.67
N THR A 190 0.35 -24.71 -0.39
CA THR A 190 0.11 -26.00 0.27
C THR A 190 -0.45 -25.79 1.66
N GLY A 191 -1.35 -26.67 2.08
CA GLY A 191 -2.02 -26.58 3.37
C GLY A 191 -3.46 -27.06 3.30
N SER A 192 -3.75 -28.13 4.06
CA SER A 192 -5.10 -28.70 4.17
C SER A 192 -6.15 -27.71 4.70
N GLU A 193 -5.76 -26.60 5.33
CA GLU A 193 -6.62 -25.53 5.81
C GLU A 193 -7.02 -24.52 4.71
N LEU A 194 -6.34 -24.52 3.57
CA LEU A 194 -6.51 -23.48 2.56
C LEU A 194 -7.74 -23.70 1.67
N ILE A 195 -8.33 -22.61 1.20
CA ILE A 195 -9.38 -22.56 0.18
C ILE A 195 -9.20 -21.34 -0.73
N LYS A 196 -9.70 -21.39 -1.97
CA LYS A 196 -9.54 -20.29 -2.93
C LYS A 196 -10.47 -19.11 -2.58
N PRO A 197 -10.00 -17.84 -2.69
CA PRO A 197 -10.89 -16.68 -2.60
C PRO A 197 -12.08 -16.78 -3.56
N GLY A 198 -13.27 -16.42 -3.06
CA GLY A 198 -14.54 -16.54 -3.78
C GLY A 198 -15.36 -17.80 -3.45
N GLU A 199 -14.74 -18.82 -2.86
CA GLU A 199 -15.45 -20.00 -2.37
C GLU A 199 -16.04 -19.78 -0.97
N VAL A 200 -17.05 -20.57 -0.59
CA VAL A 200 -17.69 -20.48 0.73
C VAL A 200 -16.74 -21.01 1.80
N LEU A 201 -16.47 -20.19 2.81
CA LEU A 201 -15.55 -20.53 3.88
C LEU A 201 -16.15 -21.63 4.78
N GLY A 202 -15.55 -22.83 4.73
CA GLY A 202 -15.89 -23.95 5.60
C GLY A 202 -15.37 -23.79 7.03
N LEU A 203 -15.87 -24.63 7.94
CA LEU A 203 -15.32 -24.72 9.30
C LEU A 203 -13.84 -25.13 9.24
N SER A 204 -12.97 -24.41 9.97
CA SER A 204 -11.51 -24.63 10.00
C SER A 204 -10.77 -24.40 8.68
N LYS A 205 -11.38 -23.65 7.74
CA LYS A 205 -10.71 -23.20 6.52
C LYS A 205 -10.28 -21.74 6.63
N ILE A 206 -9.22 -21.38 5.90
CA ILE A 206 -8.77 -20.01 5.67
C ILE A 206 -8.52 -19.80 4.17
N TYR A 207 -8.67 -18.57 3.70
CA TYR A 207 -8.37 -18.26 2.30
C TYR A 207 -6.86 -18.24 2.03
N ASP A 208 -6.45 -18.74 0.87
CA ASP A 208 -5.08 -18.56 0.37
C ASP A 208 -4.84 -17.08 0.02
N ALA A 209 -4.15 -16.38 0.92
CA ALA A 209 -3.73 -14.99 0.73
C ALA A 209 -2.31 -14.88 0.15
N ASN A 210 -1.45 -15.86 0.41
CA ASN A 210 -0.03 -15.79 0.08
C ASN A 210 0.18 -15.85 -1.42
N SER A 211 -0.51 -16.74 -2.13
CA SER A 211 -0.33 -16.86 -3.59
C SER A 211 -0.59 -15.55 -4.31
N TYR A 212 -1.62 -14.81 -3.88
CA TYR A 212 -2.00 -13.54 -4.47
C TYR A 212 -1.05 -12.40 -4.06
N ALA A 213 -0.66 -12.34 -2.79
CA ALA A 213 0.29 -11.35 -2.30
C ALA A 213 1.67 -11.50 -2.97
N ILE A 214 2.17 -12.74 -3.08
CA ILE A 214 3.45 -13.04 -3.73
C ILE A 214 3.37 -12.83 -5.24
N ALA A 215 2.25 -13.18 -5.89
CA ALA A 215 2.06 -12.90 -7.32
C ALA A 215 2.16 -11.39 -7.62
N ALA A 216 1.49 -10.55 -6.83
CA ALA A 216 1.60 -9.10 -6.96
C ALA A 216 3.05 -8.61 -6.72
N ALA A 217 3.72 -9.13 -5.70
CA ALA A 217 5.11 -8.77 -5.39
C ALA A 217 6.09 -9.18 -6.52
N ILE A 218 5.84 -10.30 -7.22
CA ILE A 218 6.60 -10.72 -8.41
C ILE A 218 6.42 -9.72 -9.56
N GLU A 219 5.19 -9.29 -9.84
CA GLU A 219 4.89 -8.28 -10.88
C GLU A 219 5.55 -6.94 -10.57
N GLU A 220 5.52 -6.52 -9.30
CA GLU A 220 6.22 -5.32 -8.83
C GLU A 220 7.74 -5.42 -9.06
N CYS A 221 8.33 -6.61 -8.90
CA CYS A 221 9.74 -6.87 -9.23
C CYS A 221 10.01 -6.94 -10.75
N GLY A 222 8.97 -7.05 -11.57
CA GLY A 222 9.05 -7.12 -13.03
C GLY A 222 9.06 -8.55 -13.59
N GLY A 223 8.78 -9.55 -12.75
CA GLY A 223 8.57 -10.93 -13.19
C GLY A 223 7.11 -11.20 -13.58
N THR A 224 6.85 -12.39 -14.12
CA THR A 224 5.52 -12.87 -14.49
C THR A 224 5.11 -14.02 -13.56
N PRO A 225 4.10 -13.86 -12.68
CA PRO A 225 3.69 -14.92 -11.79
C PRO A 225 2.88 -16.00 -12.51
N LYS A 226 3.05 -17.26 -12.11
CA LYS A 226 2.24 -18.40 -12.56
C LYS A 226 1.74 -19.19 -11.34
N ILE A 227 0.44 -19.12 -11.06
CA ILE A 227 -0.17 -19.76 -9.88
C ILE A 227 -0.65 -21.18 -10.24
N TYR A 228 -0.10 -22.19 -9.58
CA TYR A 228 -0.50 -23.59 -9.71
C TYR A 228 -1.67 -23.98 -8.80
N GLY A 229 -1.96 -23.15 -7.79
CA GLY A 229 -3.08 -23.31 -6.87
C GLY A 229 -2.69 -24.01 -5.56
N ILE A 230 -3.71 -24.51 -4.86
CA ILE A 230 -3.56 -25.20 -3.57
C ILE A 230 -3.35 -26.68 -3.85
N VAL A 231 -2.16 -27.17 -3.56
CA VAL A 231 -1.75 -28.57 -3.70
C VAL A 231 -1.93 -29.28 -2.35
N PRO A 232 -2.48 -30.51 -2.31
CA PRO A 232 -2.55 -31.31 -1.09
C PRO A 232 -1.16 -31.60 -0.52
N ASP A 233 -1.07 -31.76 0.81
CA ASP A 233 0.15 -32.17 1.52
C ASP A 233 0.44 -33.69 1.31
N GLU A 234 0.48 -34.13 0.06
CA GLU A 234 0.78 -35.50 -0.38
C GLU A 234 2.03 -35.48 -1.27
N GLU A 235 3.05 -36.28 -0.90
CA GLU A 235 4.38 -36.28 -1.53
C GLU A 235 4.32 -36.46 -3.05
N GLU A 236 3.63 -37.50 -3.55
CA GLU A 236 3.52 -37.75 -5.00
C GLU A 236 2.85 -36.61 -5.78
N VAL A 237 1.88 -35.92 -5.18
CA VAL A 237 1.13 -34.84 -5.83
C VAL A 237 1.97 -33.56 -5.85
N MET A 238 2.64 -33.26 -4.73
CA MET A 238 3.58 -32.16 -4.62
C MET A 238 4.73 -32.32 -5.60
N GLU A 239 5.30 -33.53 -5.68
CA GLU A 239 6.40 -33.87 -6.57
C GLU A 239 6.02 -33.66 -8.05
N ARG A 240 4.89 -34.19 -8.51
CA ARG A 240 4.41 -34.00 -9.90
C ARG A 240 4.14 -32.53 -10.22
N THR A 241 3.58 -31.78 -9.26
CA THR A 241 3.30 -30.35 -9.46
C THR A 241 4.61 -29.56 -9.53
N LEU A 242 5.60 -29.92 -8.70
CA LEU A 242 6.92 -29.30 -8.69
C LEU A 242 7.67 -29.57 -10.00
N GLU A 243 7.66 -30.81 -10.51
CA GLU A 243 8.23 -31.15 -11.83
C GLU A 243 7.61 -30.29 -12.94
N THR A 244 6.27 -30.19 -12.96
CA THR A 244 5.57 -29.34 -13.92
C THR A 244 5.98 -27.86 -13.78
N ALA A 245 6.14 -27.38 -12.55
CA ALA A 245 6.54 -26.00 -12.30
C ALA A 245 7.99 -25.71 -12.72
N ILE A 246 8.90 -26.66 -12.51
CA ILE A 246 10.31 -26.55 -12.92
C ILE A 246 10.43 -26.50 -14.45
N ASP A 247 9.64 -27.30 -15.17
CA ASP A 247 9.65 -27.32 -16.64
C ASP A 247 9.11 -26.02 -17.27
N GLU A 248 8.21 -25.32 -16.57
CA GLU A 248 7.46 -24.19 -17.11
C GLU A 248 7.90 -22.82 -16.55
N CYS A 249 8.72 -22.79 -15.50
CA CYS A 249 9.10 -21.57 -14.78
C CYS A 249 10.62 -21.41 -14.62
N ASP A 250 11.03 -20.15 -14.50
CA ASP A 250 12.43 -19.75 -14.27
C ASP A 250 12.79 -19.79 -12.77
N ILE A 251 11.81 -19.64 -11.89
CA ILE A 251 11.92 -19.73 -10.43
C ILE A 251 10.64 -20.40 -9.92
N VAL A 252 10.74 -21.27 -8.91
CA VAL A 252 9.56 -21.88 -8.26
C VAL A 252 9.53 -21.53 -6.78
N LEU A 253 8.38 -21.03 -6.33
CA LEU A 253 8.11 -20.68 -4.94
C LEU A 253 7.04 -21.61 -4.39
N THR A 254 7.22 -22.05 -3.15
CA THR A 254 6.16 -22.70 -2.39
C THR A 254 5.75 -21.86 -1.20
N SER A 255 4.45 -21.80 -0.92
CA SER A 255 3.89 -21.08 0.21
C SER A 255 3.16 -22.08 1.12
N GLY A 256 3.72 -22.31 2.30
CA GLY A 256 3.24 -23.34 3.23
C GLY A 256 4.25 -24.50 3.38
N SER A 257 4.06 -25.33 4.41
CA SER A 257 4.86 -26.54 4.72
C SER A 257 6.28 -26.39 5.24
N THR A 258 6.80 -25.17 5.45
CA THR A 258 8.11 -24.97 6.11
C THR A 258 8.01 -25.00 7.65
N SER A 259 7.30 -25.92 8.29
CA SER A 259 7.23 -25.98 9.76
C SER A 259 8.06 -27.13 10.29
N ALA A 260 8.72 -26.96 11.43
CA ALA A 260 9.50 -27.99 12.14
C ALA A 260 8.67 -29.20 12.64
N GLY A 261 7.49 -29.45 12.08
CA GLY A 261 6.71 -30.67 12.22
C GLY A 261 7.11 -31.71 11.16
N ALA A 262 6.48 -32.88 11.19
CA ALA A 262 6.80 -34.06 10.37
C ALA A 262 6.48 -33.92 8.85
N GLY A 263 6.69 -32.73 8.25
CA GLY A 263 6.22 -32.39 6.91
C GLY A 263 7.12 -31.43 6.14
N ASP A 264 8.44 -31.61 6.18
CA ASP A 264 9.37 -30.85 5.32
C ASP A 264 9.51 -31.53 3.94
N ILE A 265 8.37 -31.79 3.30
CA ILE A 265 8.27 -32.48 1.99
C ILE A 265 9.12 -31.74 0.94
N MET A 266 9.12 -30.40 0.97
CA MET A 266 9.91 -29.59 0.04
C MET A 266 11.42 -29.78 0.20
N TYR A 267 11.92 -29.80 1.44
CA TYR A 267 13.33 -30.07 1.71
C TYR A 267 13.72 -31.47 1.22
N MET A 268 12.87 -32.48 1.50
CA MET A 268 13.11 -33.85 1.01
C MET A 268 13.18 -33.92 -0.51
N ILE A 269 12.21 -33.33 -1.21
CA ILE A 269 12.17 -33.35 -2.68
C ILE A 269 13.40 -32.61 -3.26
N ILE A 270 13.81 -31.48 -2.67
CA ILE A 270 15.01 -30.75 -3.10
C ILE A 270 16.28 -31.57 -2.86
N GLU A 271 16.43 -32.25 -1.71
CA GLU A 271 17.59 -33.13 -1.48
C GLU A 271 17.62 -34.35 -2.40
N GLU A 272 16.46 -34.89 -2.76
CA GLU A 272 16.37 -36.06 -3.63
C GLU A 272 16.63 -35.72 -5.10
N LYS A 273 16.09 -34.61 -5.59
CA LYS A 273 16.09 -34.25 -7.02
C LYS A 273 17.06 -33.14 -7.40
N GLY A 274 17.67 -32.48 -6.43
CA GLY A 274 18.46 -31.29 -6.67
C GLY A 274 19.55 -31.06 -5.63
N GLU A 275 19.83 -29.79 -5.38
CA GLU A 275 20.84 -29.33 -4.42
C GLU A 275 20.20 -28.35 -3.43
N THR A 276 20.25 -28.70 -2.15
CA THR A 276 19.87 -27.79 -1.06
C THR A 276 21.00 -26.80 -0.81
N LEU A 277 20.75 -25.52 -1.05
CA LEU A 277 21.72 -24.45 -0.83
C LEU A 277 21.72 -23.95 0.62
N THR A 278 20.52 -23.81 1.21
CA THR A 278 20.35 -23.55 2.64
C THR A 278 19.02 -24.11 3.13
N HIS A 279 19.03 -24.65 4.34
CA HIS A 279 17.85 -25.11 5.06
C HIS A 279 17.81 -24.48 6.44
N GLY A 280 17.05 -23.39 6.51
CA GLY A 280 16.86 -22.61 7.71
C GLY A 280 17.90 -21.52 7.91
N ILE A 281 17.39 -20.30 8.02
CA ILE A 281 18.19 -19.08 8.15
C ILE A 281 18.02 -18.55 9.58
N ALA A 282 19.08 -17.98 10.16
CA ALA A 282 19.09 -17.42 11.52
C ALA A 282 18.29 -16.10 11.66
N ILE A 283 17.12 -16.01 11.03
CA ILE A 283 16.27 -14.82 10.94
C ILE A 283 14.83 -15.09 11.39
N LYS A 284 14.19 -14.06 11.95
CA LYS A 284 12.78 -14.09 12.38
C LYS A 284 11.97 -12.99 11.67
N PRO A 285 10.86 -13.30 10.99
CA PRO A 285 10.47 -14.64 10.53
C PRO A 285 11.48 -15.16 9.49
N GLY A 286 11.48 -16.46 9.20
CA GLY A 286 12.37 -17.06 8.19
C GLY A 286 13.20 -18.26 8.62
N LYS A 287 13.15 -18.62 9.91
CA LYS A 287 13.84 -19.81 10.45
C LYS A 287 13.75 -21.07 9.59
N PRO A 288 12.60 -21.43 8.97
CA PRO A 288 12.50 -22.68 8.23
C PRO A 288 12.60 -22.52 6.70
N VAL A 289 13.04 -21.35 6.22
CA VAL A 289 13.17 -21.11 4.77
C VAL A 289 14.13 -22.13 4.16
N VAL A 290 13.72 -22.71 3.05
CA VAL A 290 14.56 -23.58 2.21
C VAL A 290 14.86 -22.86 0.92
N ILE A 291 16.12 -22.85 0.52
CA ILE A 291 16.55 -22.40 -0.81
C ILE A 291 17.34 -23.56 -1.41
N GLY A 292 16.94 -23.99 -2.59
CA GLY A 292 17.63 -25.02 -3.35
C GLY A 292 17.54 -24.79 -4.84
N MET A 293 18.13 -25.72 -5.59
CA MET A 293 18.13 -25.75 -7.05
C MET A 293 17.68 -27.14 -7.49
N ILE A 294 16.69 -27.23 -8.38
CA ILE A 294 16.31 -28.49 -9.03
C ILE A 294 16.43 -28.28 -10.54
N ASP A 295 17.21 -29.11 -11.23
CA ASP A 295 17.49 -28.99 -12.67
C ASP A 295 17.96 -27.60 -13.13
N GLY A 296 18.62 -26.86 -12.22
CA GLY A 296 19.09 -25.48 -12.48
C GLY A 296 18.06 -24.39 -12.20
N THR A 297 16.83 -24.74 -11.83
CA THR A 297 15.76 -23.81 -11.45
C THR A 297 15.80 -23.55 -9.93
N PRO A 298 15.90 -22.29 -9.47
CA PRO A 298 15.81 -21.96 -8.06
C PRO A 298 14.43 -22.31 -7.48
N THR A 299 14.43 -23.10 -6.42
CA THR A 299 13.24 -23.58 -5.73
C THR A 299 13.28 -23.13 -4.28
N ILE A 300 12.31 -22.31 -3.86
CA ILE A 300 12.34 -21.60 -2.57
C ILE A 300 11.06 -21.85 -1.77
N GLY A 301 11.22 -22.34 -0.54
CA GLY A 301 10.14 -22.55 0.41
C GLY A 301 9.91 -21.32 1.30
N LEU A 302 8.75 -20.68 1.16
CA LEU A 302 8.33 -19.53 1.95
C LEU A 302 7.49 -19.95 3.18
N PRO A 303 7.56 -19.17 4.28
CA PRO A 303 6.71 -19.38 5.44
C PRO A 303 5.21 -19.34 5.11
N GLY A 304 4.40 -20.15 5.81
CA GLY A 304 2.94 -20.12 5.64
C GLY A 304 2.24 -18.85 6.17
N ASN A 305 2.89 -18.10 7.07
CA ASN A 305 2.33 -16.83 7.55
C ASN A 305 2.48 -15.71 6.49
N PRO A 306 1.41 -14.96 6.12
CA PRO A 306 1.48 -14.00 5.02
C PRO A 306 2.52 -12.89 5.15
N THR A 307 2.58 -12.22 6.30
CA THR A 307 3.60 -11.18 6.54
C THR A 307 5.00 -11.76 6.47
N SER A 308 5.19 -12.95 7.04
CA SER A 308 6.47 -13.65 6.99
C SER A 308 6.87 -14.04 5.56
N ALA A 309 5.93 -14.53 4.76
CA ALA A 309 6.14 -14.88 3.36
C ALA A 309 6.61 -13.66 2.56
N LEU A 310 5.93 -12.52 2.71
CA LEU A 310 6.28 -11.29 2.00
C LEU A 310 7.62 -10.70 2.46
N SER A 311 7.92 -10.73 3.77
CA SER A 311 9.23 -10.29 4.28
C SER A 311 10.37 -11.15 3.71
N ILE A 312 10.21 -12.48 3.70
CA ILE A 312 11.20 -13.40 3.14
C ILE A 312 11.29 -13.29 1.62
N PHE A 313 10.17 -13.08 0.94
CA PHE A 313 10.16 -12.79 -0.48
C PHE A 313 11.01 -11.55 -0.79
N ASN A 314 10.76 -10.43 -0.10
CA ASN A 314 11.51 -9.20 -0.31
C ASN A 314 13.00 -9.34 0.04
N GLU A 315 13.33 -10.12 1.07
CA GLU A 315 14.71 -10.31 1.51
C GLU A 315 15.52 -11.25 0.60
N PHE A 316 14.91 -12.35 0.13
CA PHE A 316 15.66 -13.43 -0.54
C PHE A 316 15.21 -13.74 -1.96
N VAL A 317 13.94 -13.52 -2.32
CA VAL A 317 13.43 -13.84 -3.67
C VAL A 317 13.51 -12.63 -4.61
N ALA A 318 13.08 -11.47 -4.14
CA ALA A 318 13.08 -10.25 -4.93
C ALA A 318 14.49 -9.91 -5.46
N PRO A 319 15.59 -10.00 -4.68
CA PRO A 319 16.94 -9.80 -5.21
C PRO A 319 17.28 -10.72 -6.39
N ILE A 320 16.84 -11.99 -6.38
CA ILE A 320 17.06 -12.95 -7.49
C ILE A 320 16.37 -12.43 -8.75
N ILE A 321 15.12 -11.96 -8.64
CA ILE A 321 14.35 -11.40 -9.75
C ILE A 321 15.03 -10.14 -10.31
N TYR A 322 15.37 -9.17 -9.44
CA TYR A 322 16.05 -7.93 -9.86
C TYR A 322 17.38 -8.23 -10.55
N ASN A 323 18.19 -9.10 -9.95
CA ASN A 323 19.48 -9.50 -10.50
C ASN A 323 19.36 -10.20 -11.86
N SER A 324 18.36 -11.07 -12.02
CA SER A 324 18.08 -11.80 -13.28
C SER A 324 17.56 -10.86 -14.38
N LEU A 325 16.76 -9.86 -14.02
CA LEU A 325 16.28 -8.84 -14.94
C LEU A 325 17.31 -7.72 -15.20
N GLY A 326 18.42 -7.69 -14.45
CA GLY A 326 19.45 -6.66 -14.56
C GLY A 326 18.96 -5.29 -14.09
N LEU A 327 18.00 -5.28 -13.15
CA LEU A 327 17.42 -4.12 -12.53
C LEU A 327 18.11 -3.83 -11.18
N LYS A 328 17.89 -2.61 -10.67
CA LYS A 328 18.19 -2.30 -9.27
C LYS A 328 16.90 -2.39 -8.46
N PRO A 329 16.93 -3.00 -7.26
CA PRO A 329 15.80 -2.99 -6.34
C PRO A 329 15.19 -1.60 -6.14
N SER A 330 13.88 -1.47 -6.36
CA SER A 330 13.13 -0.28 -5.93
C SER A 330 12.90 -0.29 -4.41
N PHE A 331 12.89 -1.46 -3.77
CA PHE A 331 12.62 -1.68 -2.34
C PHE A 331 13.72 -1.21 -1.38
N LYS A 332 14.73 -0.46 -1.84
CA LYS A 332 15.74 0.16 -0.97
C LYS A 332 15.44 1.62 -0.62
N THR A 333 14.19 2.06 -0.72
CA THR A 333 13.78 3.29 -0.06
C THR A 333 13.83 3.07 1.44
N LYS A 334 14.97 3.43 2.02
CA LYS A 334 15.16 3.43 3.45
C LYS A 334 14.77 4.78 4.01
N VAL A 335 13.92 4.78 5.02
CA VAL A 335 13.48 5.99 5.71
C VAL A 335 13.99 5.95 7.14
N THR A 336 14.68 7.00 7.54
CA THR A 336 15.04 7.21 8.95
C THR A 336 13.82 7.74 9.69
N ALA A 337 13.46 7.07 10.78
CA ALA A 337 12.31 7.41 11.60
C ALA A 337 12.58 7.13 13.08
N VAL A 338 11.71 7.61 13.96
CA VAL A 338 11.87 7.49 15.41
C VAL A 338 10.89 6.49 15.98
N MET A 339 11.35 5.57 16.83
CA MET A 339 10.47 4.62 17.49
C MET A 339 9.46 5.33 18.39
N GLY A 340 8.17 5.20 18.07
CA GLY A 340 7.08 5.75 18.86
C GLY A 340 6.76 4.90 20.10
N THR A 341 7.03 3.59 20.05
CA THR A 341 6.88 2.65 21.18
C THR A 341 8.10 1.75 21.30
N GLY A 342 8.35 1.23 22.49
CA GLY A 342 9.42 0.26 22.68
C GLY A 342 9.08 -1.10 22.10
N ILE A 343 10.09 -1.78 21.54
CA ILE A 343 9.96 -3.15 21.00
C ILE A 343 10.86 -4.07 21.78
N ARG A 344 10.30 -5.14 22.34
CA ARG A 344 11.09 -6.26 22.88
C ARG A 344 11.34 -7.27 21.78
N SER A 345 12.61 -7.57 21.55
CA SER A 345 13.03 -8.65 20.66
C SER A 345 13.56 -9.83 21.49
N GLY A 346 13.54 -11.01 20.89
CA GLY A 346 13.99 -12.24 21.53
C GLY A 346 15.50 -12.46 21.48
N GLY A 347 16.32 -11.43 21.24
CA GLY A 347 17.77 -11.56 21.12
C GLY A 347 18.19 -12.41 19.90
N ARG A 348 17.57 -12.20 18.75
CA ARG A 348 17.90 -12.84 17.47
C ARG A 348 17.66 -11.89 16.32
N GLU A 349 18.28 -12.18 15.19
CA GLU A 349 18.11 -11.37 13.99
C GLU A 349 16.64 -11.42 13.55
N GLU A 350 16.02 -10.25 13.44
CA GLU A 350 14.57 -10.15 13.29
C GLU A 350 14.20 -9.04 12.30
N LEU A 351 13.47 -9.41 11.25
CA LEU A 351 12.77 -8.48 10.37
C LEU A 351 11.42 -8.19 11.02
N PHE A 352 11.30 -7.00 11.62
CA PHE A 352 10.13 -6.63 12.39
C PHE A 352 9.22 -5.70 11.56
N PRO A 353 7.97 -6.12 11.25
CA PRO A 353 7.03 -5.29 10.49
C PRO A 353 6.60 -4.05 11.28
N VAL A 354 6.67 -2.89 10.63
CA VAL A 354 6.35 -1.61 11.24
C VAL A 354 5.49 -0.74 10.32
N GLY A 355 4.69 0.12 10.91
CA GLY A 355 4.08 1.25 10.21
C GLY A 355 4.83 2.55 10.52
N VAL A 356 4.76 3.50 9.60
CA VAL A 356 5.42 4.80 9.67
C VAL A 356 4.38 5.91 9.49
N VAL A 357 4.22 6.74 10.51
CA VAL A 357 3.32 7.89 10.49
C VAL A 357 4.06 9.11 10.99
N ARG A 358 4.12 10.17 10.16
CA ARG A 358 4.78 11.45 10.50
C ARG A 358 6.21 11.27 11.06
N GLY A 359 6.98 10.34 10.49
CA GLY A 359 8.36 10.05 10.93
C GLY A 359 8.47 9.25 12.24
N LYS A 360 7.36 8.76 12.79
CA LYS A 360 7.33 7.83 13.92
C LYS A 360 7.04 6.41 13.46
N VAL A 361 7.70 5.45 14.11
CA VAL A 361 7.57 4.02 13.83
C VAL A 361 6.77 3.34 14.93
N TYR A 362 5.82 2.49 14.55
CA TYR A 362 5.08 1.66 15.49
C TYR A 362 5.05 0.19 15.04
N PRO A 363 4.94 -0.77 15.97
CA PRO A 363 4.74 -2.18 15.66
C PRO A 363 3.46 -2.40 14.84
N ALA A 364 3.61 -2.91 13.61
CA ALA A 364 2.45 -3.34 12.85
C ALA A 364 1.92 -4.71 13.34
N ASP A 365 2.77 -5.49 14.01
CA ASP A 365 2.40 -6.81 14.51
C ASP A 365 1.38 -6.73 15.66
N LYS A 366 0.12 -7.08 15.35
CA LYS A 366 -0.99 -7.12 16.31
C LYS A 366 -1.11 -8.47 17.03
N THR A 367 -0.48 -9.54 16.50
CA THR A 367 -0.35 -10.92 16.99
C THR A 367 0.17 -11.81 15.86
N SER A 368 1.04 -12.80 16.17
CA SER A 368 1.49 -13.83 15.24
C SER A 368 0.32 -14.46 14.48
N GLY A 369 0.29 -14.32 13.14
CA GLY A 369 -0.79 -14.87 12.30
C GLY A 369 -1.80 -13.86 11.73
N ALA A 370 -1.78 -12.60 12.17
CA ALA A 370 -2.79 -11.63 11.71
C ALA A 370 -2.53 -11.14 10.27
N ILE A 371 -3.47 -11.38 9.35
CA ILE A 371 -3.43 -10.84 7.98
C ILE A 371 -3.42 -9.30 7.98
N THR A 372 -4.05 -8.65 8.97
CA THR A 372 -4.05 -7.19 9.07
C THR A 372 -2.65 -6.59 9.22
N THR A 373 -1.67 -7.34 9.73
CA THR A 373 -0.28 -6.90 9.77
C THR A 373 0.27 -6.60 8.37
N LEU A 374 -0.20 -7.31 7.32
CA LEU A 374 0.20 -7.05 5.94
C LEU A 374 -0.28 -5.67 5.44
N SER A 375 -1.49 -5.27 5.83
CA SER A 375 -2.07 -3.97 5.43
C SER A 375 -1.60 -2.80 6.29
N ASP A 376 -1.16 -3.08 7.52
CA ASP A 376 -0.72 -2.06 8.49
C ASP A 376 0.80 -1.85 8.51
N ALA A 377 1.56 -2.76 7.88
CA ALA A 377 3.00 -2.63 7.74
C ALA A 377 3.34 -1.79 6.51
N ASP A 378 3.94 -0.64 6.76
CA ASP A 378 4.47 0.24 5.70
C ASP A 378 5.92 -0.18 5.33
N GLY A 379 6.58 -0.95 6.20
CA GLY A 379 7.92 -1.48 5.98
C GLY A 379 8.40 -2.43 7.09
N ILE A 380 9.70 -2.69 7.11
CA ILE A 380 10.38 -3.52 8.13
C ILE A 380 11.58 -2.81 8.71
N ILE A 381 11.83 -3.03 10.00
CA ILE A 381 13.12 -2.72 10.65
C ILE A 381 13.90 -4.00 10.86
N GLU A 382 15.22 -3.93 10.73
CA GLU A 382 16.13 -5.02 11.03
C GLU A 382 16.64 -4.89 12.48
N ILE A 383 16.25 -5.83 13.33
CA ILE A 383 16.69 -5.91 14.71
C ILE A 383 17.85 -6.90 14.79
N ARG A 384 19.02 -6.42 15.21
CA ARG A 384 20.23 -7.25 15.32
C ARG A 384 20.10 -8.26 16.46
N ALA A 385 20.76 -9.41 16.32
CA ALA A 385 20.68 -10.53 17.27
C ALA A 385 21.01 -10.19 18.73
N HIS A 386 21.83 -9.18 19.02
CA HIS A 386 22.14 -8.80 20.40
C HIS A 386 21.19 -7.74 21.00
N THR A 387 20.14 -7.37 20.27
CA THR A 387 19.19 -6.34 20.69
C THR A 387 18.01 -7.01 21.38
N GLU A 388 17.87 -6.81 22.69
CA GLU A 388 16.71 -7.32 23.46
C GLU A 388 15.57 -6.31 23.52
N TYR A 389 15.89 -5.03 23.45
CA TYR A 389 14.91 -3.95 23.53
C TYR A 389 15.34 -2.74 22.71
N ILE A 390 14.40 -2.20 21.94
CA ILE A 390 14.54 -0.89 21.29
C ILE A 390 13.69 0.10 22.08
N GLU A 391 14.31 1.17 22.57
CA GLU A 391 13.63 2.17 23.39
C GLU A 391 12.78 3.12 22.52
N PRO A 392 11.61 3.58 23.02
CA PRO A 392 10.94 4.72 22.41
C PRO A 392 11.88 5.91 22.29
N GLY A 393 11.82 6.64 21.18
CA GLY A 393 12.73 7.76 20.88
C GLY A 393 14.00 7.36 20.14
N SER A 394 14.29 6.06 20.00
CA SER A 394 15.45 5.58 19.23
C SER A 394 15.25 5.83 17.74
N GLU A 395 16.30 6.28 17.06
CA GLU A 395 16.33 6.34 15.60
C GLU A 395 16.44 4.93 15.02
N VAL A 396 15.60 4.62 14.03
CA VAL A 396 15.60 3.35 13.31
C VAL A 396 15.53 3.58 11.80
N GLU A 397 16.10 2.65 11.06
CA GLU A 397 16.06 2.64 9.61
C GLU A 397 14.96 1.67 9.15
N VAL A 398 13.93 2.19 8.49
CA VAL A 398 12.81 1.41 7.98
C VAL A 398 13.03 1.15 6.49
N THR A 399 13.04 -0.13 6.09
CA THR A 399 12.98 -0.52 4.67
C THR A 399 11.52 -0.59 4.26
N MET A 400 11.08 0.34 3.41
CA MET A 400 9.67 0.48 3.02
C MET A 400 9.22 -0.63 2.06
N PHE A 401 7.98 -1.10 2.21
CA PHE A 401 7.31 -1.95 1.24
C PHE A 401 6.75 -1.09 0.10
N GLY A 402 7.41 -1.11 -1.07
CA GLY A 402 6.92 -0.37 -2.24
C GLY A 402 6.70 1.13 -2.01
N ASN A 403 5.71 1.70 -2.70
CA ASN A 403 5.33 3.12 -2.57
C ASN A 403 4.11 3.25 -1.64
N VAL A 404 4.28 2.98 -0.34
CA VAL A 404 3.21 3.17 0.64
C VAL A 404 2.98 4.66 0.89
N ARG A 405 1.74 5.11 0.74
CA ARG A 405 1.32 6.47 1.12
C ARG A 405 1.37 6.57 2.65
N SER A 406 2.10 7.55 3.17
CA SER A 406 2.12 7.83 4.60
C SER A 406 0.76 8.34 5.08
N PRO A 407 0.21 7.80 6.19
CA PRO A 407 -0.99 8.33 6.82
C PRO A 407 -0.77 9.75 7.36
N ASP A 408 -1.85 10.54 7.40
CA ASP A 408 -1.85 11.95 7.82
C ASP A 408 -1.86 12.08 9.35
N LEU A 409 -2.57 11.18 10.05
CA LEU A 409 -2.70 11.15 11.52
C LEU A 409 -2.66 9.73 12.09
N MET A 410 -2.08 9.57 13.28
CA MET A 410 -2.08 8.33 14.07
C MET A 410 -3.13 8.38 15.19
N LEU A 411 -4.16 7.54 15.08
CA LEU A 411 -5.24 7.42 16.07
C LEU A 411 -5.09 6.10 16.86
N ILE A 412 -5.07 6.16 18.19
CA ILE A 412 -4.95 4.97 19.04
C ILE A 412 -6.02 4.98 20.13
N GLY A 413 -6.79 3.90 20.27
CA GLY A 413 -7.68 3.76 21.41
C GLY A 413 -8.91 2.91 21.15
N GLY A 414 -10.06 3.39 21.60
CA GLY A 414 -11.35 2.76 21.38
C GLY A 414 -11.76 2.80 19.89
N GLN A 415 -12.43 1.74 19.44
CA GLN A 415 -12.99 1.67 18.09
C GLN A 415 -14.36 2.34 18.07
N CYS A 416 -14.63 3.16 17.05
CA CYS A 416 -15.94 3.77 16.86
C CYS A 416 -16.19 4.11 15.37
N PRO A 417 -17.38 3.79 14.81
CA PRO A 417 -17.77 4.22 13.46
C PRO A 417 -17.69 5.73 13.21
N GLY A 418 -17.84 6.56 14.25
CA GLY A 418 -17.67 8.02 14.09
C GLY A 418 -16.24 8.44 13.72
N ILE A 419 -15.22 7.62 14.00
CA ILE A 419 -13.85 7.85 13.52
C ILE A 419 -13.77 7.64 12.01
N ASP A 420 -14.39 6.57 11.51
CA ASP A 420 -14.43 6.26 10.08
C ASP A 420 -15.14 7.39 9.30
N LEU A 421 -16.20 7.96 9.88
CA LEU A 421 -16.90 9.13 9.34
C LEU A 421 -16.02 10.40 9.34
N LEU A 422 -15.24 10.63 10.41
CA LEU A 422 -14.31 11.76 10.47
C LEU A 422 -13.20 11.62 9.40
N GLU A 423 -12.69 10.41 9.18
CA GLU A 423 -11.71 10.14 8.13
C GLU A 423 -12.29 10.47 6.74
N GLU A 424 -13.49 9.95 6.46
CA GLU A 424 -14.19 10.20 5.19
C GLU A 424 -14.43 11.69 4.95
N MET A 425 -14.96 12.40 5.95
CA MET A 425 -15.36 13.81 5.82
C MET A 425 -14.18 14.77 5.75
N THR A 426 -13.08 14.45 6.44
CA THR A 426 -11.85 15.27 6.36
C THR A 426 -11.09 15.02 5.06
N GLY A 427 -11.26 13.86 4.43
CA GLY A 427 -10.45 13.42 3.28
C GLY A 427 -8.99 13.10 3.65
N LEU A 428 -8.70 13.02 4.95
CA LEU A 428 -7.41 12.61 5.48
C LEU A 428 -7.32 11.09 5.54
N MET A 429 -6.11 10.55 5.59
CA MET A 429 -5.85 9.15 5.84
C MET A 429 -5.47 8.95 7.31
N PHE A 430 -6.31 8.25 8.07
CA PHE A 430 -6.06 7.95 9.47
C PHE A 430 -5.48 6.56 9.62
N ARG A 431 -4.42 6.44 10.42
CA ARG A 431 -3.96 5.13 10.90
C ARG A 431 -4.56 4.85 12.26
N THR A 432 -5.54 3.96 12.31
CA THR A 432 -6.27 3.65 13.55
C THR A 432 -5.85 2.32 14.18
N LEU A 433 -5.32 2.36 15.41
CA LEU A 433 -5.05 1.17 16.23
C LEU A 433 -6.12 0.97 17.31
N ASN A 434 -7.00 0.00 17.06
CA ASN A 434 -8.10 -0.39 17.95
C ASN A 434 -7.61 -1.24 19.14
N MET A 435 -7.01 -0.61 20.15
CA MET A 435 -6.41 -1.26 21.32
C MET A 435 -7.18 -1.00 22.63
N GLY A 436 -8.28 -0.26 22.58
CA GLY A 436 -9.05 0.15 23.75
C GLY A 436 -8.56 1.45 24.37
N SER A 437 -9.42 2.09 25.13
CA SER A 437 -9.26 3.45 25.66
C SER A 437 -8.05 3.56 26.61
N SER A 438 -7.80 2.55 27.45
CA SER A 438 -6.61 2.51 28.32
C SER A 438 -5.29 2.51 27.52
N ALA A 439 -5.27 1.84 26.36
CA ALA A 439 -4.11 1.86 25.47
C ALA A 439 -3.95 3.22 24.80
N GLY A 440 -5.05 3.92 24.47
CA GLY A 440 -5.03 5.29 23.98
C GLY A 440 -4.33 6.24 24.95
N PHE A 441 -4.72 6.24 26.24
CA PHE A 441 -4.03 7.07 27.25
C PHE A 441 -2.54 6.73 27.40
N THR A 442 -2.20 5.44 27.39
CA THR A 442 -0.80 4.99 27.44
C THR A 442 -0.01 5.47 26.22
N ALA A 443 -0.61 5.42 25.03
CA ALA A 443 0.01 5.87 23.79
C ALA A 443 0.23 7.39 23.76
N MET A 444 -0.67 8.18 24.36
CA MET A 444 -0.44 9.61 24.56
C MET A 444 0.73 9.86 25.51
N SER A 445 0.81 9.12 26.63
CA SER A 445 1.94 9.22 27.56
C SER A 445 3.28 8.93 26.90
N GLY A 446 3.30 7.97 25.97
CA GLY A 446 4.50 7.59 25.22
C GLY A 446 4.77 8.46 23.99
N GLY A 447 3.89 9.42 23.68
CA GLY A 447 4.00 10.28 22.49
C GLY A 447 3.82 9.56 21.15
N THR A 448 3.29 8.33 21.16
CA THR A 448 3.11 7.48 19.97
C THR A 448 1.90 7.90 19.13
N ALA A 449 0.80 8.28 19.78
CA ALA A 449 -0.41 8.71 19.10
C ALA A 449 -0.39 10.22 18.86
N ASP A 450 -1.02 10.65 17.77
CA ASP A 450 -1.35 12.06 17.54
C ASP A 450 -2.67 12.40 18.26
N ILE A 451 -3.64 11.49 18.15
CA ILE A 451 -4.95 11.56 18.80
C ILE A 451 -5.25 10.21 19.48
N ALA A 452 -5.63 10.24 20.75
CA ALA A 452 -6.16 9.05 21.43
C ALA A 452 -7.69 9.10 21.54
N CYS A 453 -8.33 8.01 21.13
CA CYS A 453 -9.78 7.88 21.15
C CYS A 453 -10.22 7.16 22.43
N VAL A 454 -10.96 7.83 23.31
CA VAL A 454 -11.17 7.38 24.70
C VAL A 454 -12.61 7.53 25.17
N ASN A 455 -13.03 6.66 26.10
CA ASN A 455 -14.36 6.66 26.71
C ASN A 455 -14.34 5.95 28.08
N MET A 456 -13.31 6.19 28.88
CA MET A 456 -13.20 5.58 30.21
C MET A 456 -14.09 6.33 31.21
N VAL A 457 -15.01 5.60 31.84
CA VAL A 457 -15.88 6.12 32.90
C VAL A 457 -15.30 5.77 34.28
N ASP A 458 -15.44 6.67 35.25
CA ASP A 458 -15.15 6.38 36.65
C ASP A 458 -16.42 6.04 37.46
N ALA A 459 -16.25 5.85 38.77
CA ALA A 459 -17.35 5.47 39.65
C ALA A 459 -18.43 6.57 39.77
N ASP A 460 -18.05 7.83 39.63
CA ASP A 460 -18.94 8.99 39.73
C ASP A 460 -19.63 9.29 38.38
N GLY A 461 -19.26 8.58 37.32
CA GLY A 461 -19.80 8.77 35.96
C GLY A 461 -19.08 9.84 35.17
N ASN A 462 -17.93 10.34 35.62
CA ASN A 462 -17.13 11.29 34.85
C ASN A 462 -16.31 10.52 33.80
N TYR A 463 -16.27 11.07 32.58
CA TYR A 463 -15.55 10.47 31.46
C TYR A 463 -14.17 11.11 31.27
N ASN A 464 -13.15 10.26 31.16
CA ASN A 464 -11.78 10.52 30.70
C ASN A 464 -10.91 11.44 31.60
N SER A 465 -11.47 12.49 32.21
CA SER A 465 -10.75 13.46 33.04
C SER A 465 -10.00 12.83 34.21
N SER A 466 -10.66 11.96 34.98
CA SER A 466 -10.04 11.31 36.14
C SER A 466 -8.90 10.37 35.76
N VAL A 467 -8.89 9.83 34.53
CA VAL A 467 -7.77 9.02 34.01
C VAL A 467 -6.58 9.90 33.64
N LEU A 468 -6.82 11.04 32.99
CA LEU A 468 -5.78 12.02 32.66
C LEU A 468 -5.07 12.51 33.93
N GLU A 469 -5.83 12.85 34.97
CA GLU A 469 -5.31 13.27 36.27
C GLU A 469 -4.50 12.18 36.96
N LYS A 470 -5.03 10.95 37.04
CA LYS A 470 -4.35 9.80 37.67
C LYS A 470 -3.05 9.43 36.96
N MET A 471 -2.99 9.58 35.65
CA MET A 471 -1.79 9.32 34.85
C MET A 471 -0.83 10.51 34.81
N ASN A 472 -1.23 11.69 35.33
CA ASN A 472 -0.46 12.93 35.28
C ASN A 472 0.00 13.24 33.84
N LEU A 473 -0.91 13.06 32.88
CA LEU A 473 -0.66 13.28 31.46
C LEU A 473 -0.56 14.78 31.17
N LYS A 474 0.67 15.25 30.96
CA LYS A 474 0.98 16.64 30.60
C LYS A 474 1.00 16.83 29.09
N ASP A 475 0.95 18.09 28.66
CA ASP A 475 1.09 18.50 27.26
C ASP A 475 0.05 17.91 26.30
N VAL A 476 -1.13 17.57 26.84
CA VAL A 476 -2.30 17.12 26.10
C VAL A 476 -3.52 17.98 26.40
N VAL A 477 -4.51 17.94 25.52
CA VAL A 477 -5.84 18.50 25.75
C VAL A 477 -6.89 17.42 25.58
N LEU A 478 -7.97 17.51 26.34
CA LEU A 478 -9.16 16.68 26.15
C LEU A 478 -10.14 17.45 25.26
N VAL A 479 -10.43 16.92 24.09
CA VAL A 479 -11.46 17.42 23.18
C VAL A 479 -12.69 16.56 23.33
N LYS A 480 -13.80 17.19 23.73
CA LYS A 480 -15.06 16.49 23.91
C LYS A 480 -15.61 16.08 22.54
N GLY A 481 -15.92 14.80 22.39
CA GLY A 481 -16.41 14.25 21.12
C GLY A 481 -17.92 14.16 21.11
N TYR A 482 -18.46 12.96 21.01
CA TYR A 482 -19.90 12.70 20.86
C TYR A 482 -20.37 11.60 21.80
N ARG A 483 -21.69 11.48 21.97
CA ARG A 483 -22.30 10.46 22.81
C ARG A 483 -22.72 9.24 22.00
N ARG A 484 -22.75 8.09 22.66
CA ARG A 484 -23.14 6.82 22.05
C ARG A 484 -24.02 6.01 23.00
N GLU A 485 -25.09 5.45 22.49
CA GLU A 485 -25.91 4.48 23.18
C GLU A 485 -25.20 3.13 23.24
N GLN A 486 -25.01 2.64 24.46
CA GLN A 486 -24.45 1.33 24.78
C GLN A 486 -25.54 0.43 25.37
N GLY A 487 -25.51 -0.84 25.00
CA GLY A 487 -26.60 -1.74 25.34
C GLY A 487 -26.32 -3.19 25.03
N LEU A 488 -27.36 -4.00 25.27
CA LEU A 488 -27.36 -5.43 24.98
C LEU A 488 -27.71 -5.64 23.52
N ILE A 489 -26.92 -6.46 22.83
CA ILE A 489 -27.08 -6.85 21.43
C ILE A 489 -27.37 -8.34 21.39
N PHE A 490 -28.46 -8.76 20.77
CA PHE A 490 -28.89 -10.16 20.77
C PHE A 490 -29.61 -10.55 19.47
N SER A 491 -29.71 -11.86 19.21
CA SER A 491 -30.51 -12.36 18.08
C SER A 491 -32.00 -12.13 18.34
N PRO A 492 -32.83 -11.82 17.32
CA PRO A 492 -34.28 -11.78 17.45
C PRO A 492 -34.90 -13.05 18.06
N ASP A 493 -34.23 -14.19 17.94
CA ASP A 493 -34.67 -15.47 18.52
C ASP A 493 -34.48 -15.56 20.05
N ASN A 494 -33.66 -14.66 20.62
CA ASN A 494 -33.38 -14.61 22.05
C ASN A 494 -34.30 -13.63 22.76
N HIS A 495 -34.81 -14.03 23.92
CA HIS A 495 -35.67 -13.19 24.75
C HIS A 495 -34.83 -12.48 25.81
N VAL A 496 -34.46 -11.24 25.54
CA VAL A 496 -33.73 -10.36 26.47
C VAL A 496 -34.61 -9.15 26.72
N TYR A 497 -34.80 -8.76 27.98
CA TYR A 497 -35.62 -7.62 28.39
C TYR A 497 -34.81 -6.55 29.13
N GLY A 498 -33.71 -6.94 29.78
CA GLY A 498 -32.88 -6.01 30.53
C GLY A 498 -31.51 -6.57 30.92
N LEU A 499 -30.72 -5.72 31.59
CA LEU A 499 -29.38 -6.09 32.06
C LEU A 499 -29.40 -7.24 33.07
N GLU A 500 -30.51 -7.44 33.78
CA GLU A 500 -30.71 -8.53 34.72
C GLU A 500 -30.72 -9.93 34.10
N ASP A 501 -31.04 -10.04 32.81
CA ASP A 501 -31.21 -11.33 32.12
C ASP A 501 -29.87 -11.98 31.74
N ILE A 502 -28.80 -11.18 31.65
CA ILE A 502 -27.49 -11.65 31.19
C ILE A 502 -26.91 -12.77 32.08
N VAL A 503 -27.38 -12.90 33.32
CA VAL A 503 -26.91 -13.92 34.29
C VAL A 503 -27.24 -15.33 33.81
N ASN A 504 -28.28 -15.48 32.98
CA ASN A 504 -28.71 -16.77 32.44
C ASN A 504 -28.19 -17.03 31.02
N LEU A 505 -27.44 -16.09 30.45
CA LEU A 505 -27.02 -16.09 29.04
C LEU A 505 -25.50 -16.20 28.91
N GLN A 506 -25.03 -16.67 27.75
CA GLN A 506 -23.63 -16.63 27.37
C GLN A 506 -23.29 -15.28 26.74
N ILE A 507 -22.61 -14.42 27.49
CA ILE A 507 -22.23 -13.07 27.02
C ILE A 507 -20.88 -13.08 26.27
N ILE A 508 -20.83 -12.37 25.15
CA ILE A 508 -19.57 -11.91 24.55
C ILE A 508 -19.26 -10.49 25.02
N ASN A 509 -18.25 -10.35 25.90
CA ASN A 509 -17.85 -9.06 26.46
C ASN A 509 -16.74 -8.43 25.60
N ARG A 510 -16.55 -7.11 25.73
CA ARG A 510 -15.44 -6.37 25.12
C ARG A 510 -14.10 -6.69 25.81
N ASN A 511 -13.01 -6.39 25.13
CA ASN A 511 -11.66 -6.56 25.66
C ASN A 511 -11.42 -5.70 26.92
N ARG A 512 -10.56 -6.18 27.83
CA ARG A 512 -10.10 -5.41 28.99
C ARG A 512 -9.43 -4.12 28.53
N GLY A 513 -9.62 -3.04 29.30
CA GLY A 513 -9.13 -1.70 28.96
C GLY A 513 -9.95 -0.94 27.92
N SER A 514 -11.06 -1.51 27.42
CA SER A 514 -12.04 -0.76 26.64
C SER A 514 -13.00 0.01 27.55
N GLY A 515 -13.35 1.24 27.17
CA GLY A 515 -14.33 2.02 27.91
C GLY A 515 -15.72 1.37 27.93
N THR A 516 -16.09 0.64 26.87
CA THR A 516 -17.36 -0.11 26.84
C THR A 516 -17.40 -1.22 27.90
N ARG A 517 -16.28 -1.91 28.16
CA ARG A 517 -16.22 -2.85 29.28
C ARG A 517 -16.25 -2.15 30.62
N ALA A 518 -15.55 -1.02 30.76
CA ALA A 518 -15.61 -0.22 31.99
C ALA A 518 -17.03 0.24 32.31
N LEU A 519 -17.81 0.62 31.28
CA LEU A 519 -19.22 0.97 31.42
C LEU A 519 -20.04 -0.24 31.87
N LEU A 520 -19.91 -1.40 31.21
CA LEU A 520 -20.59 -2.61 31.67
C LEU A 520 -20.25 -2.93 33.13
N ASP A 521 -18.97 -2.84 33.52
CA ASP A 521 -18.52 -3.10 34.88
C ASP A 521 -19.09 -2.10 35.90
N ARG A 522 -19.43 -0.88 35.48
CA ARG A 522 -20.15 0.12 36.28
C ARG A 522 -21.62 -0.23 36.41
N GLU A 523 -22.30 -0.51 35.31
CA GLU A 523 -23.73 -0.86 35.30
C GLU A 523 -24.02 -2.16 36.06
N LEU A 524 -23.12 -3.14 35.99
CA LEU A 524 -23.17 -4.35 36.82
C LEU A 524 -22.97 -4.05 38.31
N GLY A 525 -22.20 -3.01 38.64
CA GLY A 525 -22.06 -2.52 40.01
C GLY A 525 -23.38 -1.95 40.54
N LEU A 526 -24.00 -1.07 39.78
CA LEU A 526 -25.32 -0.50 40.12
C LEU A 526 -26.40 -1.58 40.24
N LEU A 527 -26.40 -2.55 39.31
CA LEU A 527 -27.32 -3.69 39.38
C LEU A 527 -27.08 -4.56 40.62
N ALA A 528 -25.82 -4.75 41.02
CA ALA A 528 -25.49 -5.51 42.22
C ALA A 528 -25.98 -4.81 43.50
N GLU A 529 -25.85 -3.48 43.57
CA GLU A 529 -26.41 -2.66 44.66
C GLU A 529 -27.93 -2.83 44.76
N VAL A 530 -28.65 -2.75 43.63
CA VAL A 530 -30.10 -2.96 43.58
C VAL A 530 -30.49 -4.38 44.01
N LYS A 531 -29.68 -5.39 43.64
CA LYS A 531 -29.91 -6.80 44.01
C LYS A 531 -29.41 -7.17 45.41
N GLY A 532 -28.76 -6.26 46.14
CA GLY A 532 -28.19 -6.53 47.46
C GLY A 532 -27.07 -7.58 47.44
N THR A 533 -26.33 -7.70 46.34
CA THR A 533 -25.19 -8.61 46.16
C THR A 533 -23.92 -7.83 45.84
N SER A 534 -22.75 -8.49 45.84
CA SER A 534 -21.52 -7.85 45.37
C SER A 534 -21.37 -7.99 43.85
N LYS A 535 -20.75 -6.99 43.21
CA LYS A 535 -20.39 -7.06 41.77
C LYS A 535 -19.58 -8.32 41.44
N SER A 536 -18.67 -8.71 42.34
CA SER A 536 -17.82 -9.89 42.15
C SER A 536 -18.61 -11.19 42.12
N GLU A 537 -19.65 -11.32 42.95
CA GLU A 537 -20.57 -12.46 42.93
C GLU A 537 -21.37 -12.48 41.62
N LEU A 538 -21.94 -11.34 41.23
CA LEU A 538 -22.68 -11.22 39.97
C LEU A 538 -21.82 -11.64 38.77
N ILE A 539 -20.59 -11.12 38.66
CA ILE A 539 -19.65 -11.44 37.57
C ILE A 539 -19.28 -12.92 37.53
N LYS A 540 -19.17 -13.58 38.69
CA LYS A 540 -18.80 -15.00 38.76
C LYS A 540 -19.83 -15.89 38.07
N ASP A 541 -21.10 -15.48 38.10
CA ASP A 541 -22.20 -16.21 37.49
C ASP A 541 -22.38 -15.88 36.00
N LEU A 542 -21.69 -14.86 35.46
CA LEU A 542 -21.73 -14.48 34.06
C LEU A 542 -20.87 -15.40 33.18
N LYS A 543 -21.54 -16.27 32.42
CA LYS A 543 -20.90 -17.11 31.41
C LYS A 543 -20.32 -16.25 30.28
N GLY A 544 -19.02 -16.39 30.01
CA GLY A 544 -18.38 -15.67 28.91
C GLY A 544 -17.94 -14.24 29.24
N TYR A 545 -18.01 -13.78 30.49
CA TYR A 545 -17.55 -12.44 30.88
C TYR A 545 -16.09 -12.10 30.47
N ASN A 546 -15.23 -13.11 30.32
CA ASN A 546 -13.83 -12.94 29.90
C ASN A 546 -13.57 -13.19 28.39
N SER A 547 -14.61 -13.33 27.57
CA SER A 547 -14.53 -13.68 26.14
C SER A 547 -13.90 -12.63 25.20
N GLY A 548 -13.78 -11.37 25.62
CA GLY A 548 -12.75 -10.42 25.17
C GLY A 548 -12.72 -10.03 23.68
N SER A 549 -13.87 -9.66 23.10
CA SER A 549 -13.97 -9.18 21.71
C SER A 549 -13.26 -7.82 21.49
N LYS A 550 -12.53 -7.64 20.38
CA LYS A 550 -11.76 -6.42 20.05
C LYS A 550 -12.55 -5.35 19.30
N THR A 551 -13.54 -5.70 18.47
CA THR A 551 -14.41 -4.73 17.76
C THR A 551 -15.89 -4.97 18.05
N HIS A 552 -16.73 -3.93 17.86
CA HIS A 552 -18.17 -4.10 18.06
C HIS A 552 -18.75 -5.12 17.07
N ARG A 553 -18.26 -5.13 15.83
CA ARG A 553 -18.65 -6.10 14.81
C ARG A 553 -18.29 -7.53 15.18
N SER A 554 -17.08 -7.80 15.72
CA SER A 554 -16.72 -9.16 16.16
C SER A 554 -17.56 -9.66 17.33
N ALA A 555 -18.09 -8.75 18.16
CA ALA A 555 -19.07 -9.11 19.19
C ALA A 555 -20.43 -9.48 18.56
N CYS A 556 -20.89 -8.72 17.57
CA CYS A 556 -22.11 -9.02 16.81
C CYS A 556 -22.01 -10.34 16.03
N ASP A 557 -20.87 -10.62 15.40
CA ASP A 557 -20.63 -11.87 14.66
C ASP A 557 -20.67 -13.10 15.59
N ALA A 558 -20.19 -12.96 16.83
CA ALA A 558 -20.29 -14.02 17.84
C ALA A 558 -21.75 -14.31 18.20
N VAL A 559 -22.62 -13.29 18.27
CA VAL A 559 -24.06 -13.47 18.46
C VAL A 559 -24.70 -14.12 17.24
N LYS A 560 -24.44 -13.61 16.03
CA LYS A 560 -24.96 -14.17 14.76
C LYS A 560 -24.60 -15.63 14.54
N SER A 561 -23.38 -16.01 14.91
CA SER A 561 -22.89 -17.39 14.75
C SER A 561 -23.34 -18.32 15.87
N GLY A 562 -24.13 -17.85 16.84
CA GLY A 562 -24.57 -18.63 18.00
C GLY A 562 -23.45 -18.96 19.00
N LYS A 563 -22.27 -18.30 18.89
CA LYS A 563 -21.17 -18.44 19.86
C LYS A 563 -21.47 -17.72 21.18
N ALA A 564 -22.40 -16.79 21.18
CA ALA A 564 -22.89 -16.07 22.35
C ALA A 564 -24.37 -15.77 22.17
N ASP A 565 -25.11 -15.70 23.28
CA ASP A 565 -26.53 -15.34 23.26
C ASP A 565 -26.73 -13.82 23.22
N VAL A 566 -25.80 -13.07 23.83
CA VAL A 566 -25.84 -11.62 23.98
C VAL A 566 -24.45 -11.01 23.94
N ALA A 567 -24.33 -9.79 23.41
CA ALA A 567 -23.13 -8.96 23.48
C ALA A 567 -23.43 -7.63 24.17
N PHE A 568 -22.40 -6.94 24.65
CA PHE A 568 -22.50 -5.55 25.10
C PHE A 568 -21.73 -4.62 24.15
N GLY A 569 -22.40 -3.61 23.60
CA GLY A 569 -21.82 -2.72 22.60
C GLY A 569 -22.74 -1.58 22.17
N ILE A 570 -22.38 -0.92 21.07
CA ILE A 570 -23.09 0.26 20.54
C ILE A 570 -24.30 -0.13 19.68
N ARG A 571 -25.37 0.68 19.73
CA ARG A 571 -26.57 0.52 18.88
C ARG A 571 -26.24 0.41 17.39
N ALA A 572 -25.40 1.31 16.88
CA ALA A 572 -25.02 1.35 15.47
C ALA A 572 -24.48 0.00 14.94
N ALA A 573 -23.73 -0.74 15.77
CA ALA A 573 -23.20 -2.04 15.38
C ALA A 573 -24.27 -3.14 15.38
N ALA A 574 -25.25 -3.06 16.30
CA ALA A 574 -26.39 -3.98 16.33
C ALA A 574 -27.25 -3.83 15.07
N GLU A 575 -27.58 -2.58 14.72
CA GLU A 575 -28.42 -2.28 13.55
C GLU A 575 -27.73 -2.63 12.23
N GLU A 576 -26.44 -2.30 12.09
CA GLU A 576 -25.63 -2.75 10.94
C GLU A 576 -25.63 -4.28 10.82
N ALA A 577 -25.58 -4.97 11.97
CA ALA A 577 -25.65 -6.41 12.01
C ALA A 577 -27.07 -6.96 11.80
N GLY A 578 -28.13 -6.16 11.83
CA GLY A 578 -29.51 -6.66 11.83
C GLY A 578 -29.83 -7.49 13.09
N LEU A 579 -29.23 -7.13 14.23
CA LEU A 579 -29.48 -7.70 15.54
C LEU A 579 -30.36 -6.75 16.36
N GLU A 580 -31.05 -7.30 17.36
CA GLU A 580 -31.86 -6.51 18.29
C GLU A 580 -30.96 -5.80 19.30
N PHE A 581 -31.44 -4.66 19.81
CA PHE A 581 -30.71 -3.80 20.72
C PHE A 581 -31.59 -3.28 21.87
N ILE A 582 -31.11 -3.46 23.10
CA ILE A 582 -31.70 -2.84 24.30
C ILE A 582 -30.73 -1.81 24.87
N PRO A 583 -31.09 -0.52 24.93
CA PRO A 583 -30.25 0.51 25.52
C PRO A 583 -30.10 0.27 27.03
N VAL A 584 -28.88 0.44 27.54
CA VAL A 584 -28.55 0.31 28.96
C VAL A 584 -28.03 1.64 29.52
N ALA A 585 -27.07 2.25 28.83
CA ALA A 585 -26.46 3.51 29.24
C ALA A 585 -25.90 4.25 28.03
N GLU A 586 -25.52 5.50 28.22
CA GLU A 586 -24.78 6.29 27.24
C GLU A 586 -23.31 6.43 27.67
N ASP A 587 -22.40 6.56 26.71
CA ASP A 587 -21.04 6.99 27.01
C ASP A 587 -20.59 8.21 26.21
N GLU A 588 -19.56 8.87 26.72
CA GLU A 588 -18.89 9.98 26.04
C GLU A 588 -17.62 9.45 25.37
N PHE A 589 -17.58 9.56 24.04
CA PHE A 589 -16.43 9.21 23.23
C PHE A 589 -15.67 10.48 22.86
N ASP A 590 -14.53 10.66 23.49
CA ASP A 590 -13.72 11.88 23.42
C ASP A 590 -12.34 11.60 22.80
N PHE A 591 -11.61 12.68 22.55
CA PHE A 591 -10.30 12.66 21.94
C PHE A 591 -9.27 13.35 22.83
N VAL A 592 -8.16 12.69 23.12
CA VAL A 592 -7.01 13.31 23.79
C VAL A 592 -5.97 13.64 22.73
N ILE A 593 -5.62 14.92 22.58
CA ILE A 593 -4.74 15.41 21.52
C ILE A 593 -3.50 16.06 22.15
N ARG A 594 -2.33 15.89 21.55
CA ARG A 594 -1.12 16.58 22.02
C ARG A 594 -1.18 18.07 21.73
N LYS A 595 -0.76 18.91 22.68
CA LYS A 595 -0.79 20.38 22.54
C LYS A 595 0.04 20.88 21.35
N ASP A 596 1.18 20.24 21.07
CA ASP A 596 2.05 20.61 19.95
C ASP A 596 1.47 20.29 18.58
N LEU A 597 0.42 19.46 18.53
CA LEU A 597 -0.29 19.09 17.30
C LEU A 597 -1.61 19.86 17.13
N LEU A 598 -1.98 20.77 18.03
CA LEU A 598 -3.27 21.47 17.87
C LEU A 598 -3.28 22.37 16.62
N GLU A 599 -2.16 23.01 16.31
CA GLU A 599 -2.07 24.01 15.24
C GLU A 599 -1.72 23.42 13.86
N ILE A 600 -1.49 22.10 13.75
CA ILE A 600 -1.23 21.48 12.45
C ILE A 600 -2.53 21.38 11.63
N LYS A 601 -2.39 21.52 10.31
CA LYS A 601 -3.52 21.54 9.38
C LYS A 601 -4.43 20.32 9.55
N GLU A 602 -3.85 19.12 9.70
CA GLU A 602 -4.61 17.87 9.78
C GLU A 602 -5.51 17.83 11.03
N VAL A 603 -5.02 18.30 12.19
CA VAL A 603 -5.81 18.35 13.43
C VAL A 603 -6.86 19.46 13.38
N GLN A 604 -6.54 20.62 12.80
CA GLN A 604 -7.54 21.67 12.59
C GLN A 604 -8.71 21.18 11.73
N MET A 605 -8.43 20.50 10.62
CA MET A 605 -9.48 19.88 9.79
C MET A 605 -10.30 18.85 10.57
N PHE A 606 -9.65 18.02 11.40
CA PHE A 606 -10.34 17.07 12.28
C PHE A 606 -11.29 17.79 13.26
N LEU A 607 -10.84 18.84 13.93
CA LEU A 607 -11.63 19.59 14.91
C LEU A 607 -12.78 20.38 14.28
N GLU A 608 -12.54 21.01 13.13
CA GLU A 608 -13.56 21.69 12.34
C GLU A 608 -14.65 20.72 11.90
N THR A 609 -14.26 19.54 11.41
CA THR A 609 -15.19 18.49 10.99
C THR A 609 -15.99 17.95 12.17
N LEU A 610 -15.34 17.63 13.29
CA LEU A 610 -15.99 17.16 14.52
C LEU A 610 -17.06 18.14 15.03
N SER A 611 -16.80 19.44 14.88
CA SER A 611 -17.70 20.51 15.32
C SER A 611 -18.76 20.91 14.28
N SER A 612 -18.75 20.26 13.11
CA SER A 612 -19.62 20.64 11.99
C SER A 612 -21.04 20.09 12.14
N GLU A 613 -22.01 20.85 11.64
CA GLU A 613 -23.41 20.39 11.58
C GLU A 613 -23.59 19.19 10.65
N ASP A 614 -22.75 19.08 9.61
CA ASP A 614 -22.78 17.96 8.67
C ASP A 614 -22.35 16.66 9.35
N PHE A 615 -21.28 16.69 10.16
CA PHE A 615 -20.85 15.53 10.94
C PHE A 615 -21.95 15.08 11.90
N SER A 616 -22.59 16.03 12.58
CA SER A 616 -23.71 15.75 13.48
C SER A 616 -24.88 15.05 12.78
N LYS A 617 -25.20 15.42 11.53
CA LYS A 617 -26.31 14.83 10.76
C LYS A 617 -25.98 13.45 10.20
N ARG A 618 -24.70 13.17 9.99
CA ARG A 618 -24.22 11.92 9.38
C ARG A 618 -23.83 10.85 10.40
N LEU A 619 -23.82 11.17 11.70
CA LEU A 619 -23.58 10.18 12.74
C LEU A 619 -24.58 9.01 12.66
N PRO A 620 -24.11 7.75 12.82
CA PRO A 620 -25.00 6.60 12.85
C PRO A 620 -26.03 6.67 13.97
N GLN A 621 -27.13 5.95 13.81
CA GLN A 621 -28.18 5.87 14.82
C GLN A 621 -27.64 5.36 16.18
N GLY A 622 -28.12 6.00 17.25
CA GLY A 622 -27.60 5.82 18.60
C GLY A 622 -26.27 6.55 18.86
N MET A 623 -25.83 7.43 17.97
CA MET A 623 -24.74 8.38 18.23
C MET A 623 -25.21 9.80 17.93
N TYR A 624 -24.78 10.76 18.75
CA TYR A 624 -25.16 12.15 18.56
C TYR A 624 -24.16 13.12 19.19
N THR A 625 -24.03 14.30 18.60
CA THR A 625 -23.28 15.42 19.18
C THR A 625 -24.10 16.12 20.25
N TYR A 626 -23.45 16.85 21.15
CA TYR A 626 -24.07 17.56 22.26
C TYR A 626 -23.35 18.89 22.49
N GLU A 627 -23.77 19.68 23.49
CA GLU A 627 -23.32 21.06 23.67
C GLU A 627 -21.80 21.22 23.87
N LEU A 628 -21.11 20.19 24.35
CA LEU A 628 -19.66 20.23 24.52
C LEU A 628 -18.90 19.66 23.32
N THR A 629 -19.54 19.07 22.31
CA THR A 629 -18.83 18.50 21.15
C THR A 629 -17.92 19.54 20.50
N GLY A 630 -16.65 19.19 20.31
CA GLY A 630 -15.59 20.06 19.79
C GLY A 630 -14.91 20.96 20.82
N SER A 631 -15.45 21.06 22.05
CA SER A 631 -14.84 21.89 23.10
C SER A 631 -13.53 21.30 23.61
N ILE A 632 -12.56 22.18 23.85
CA ILE A 632 -11.21 21.84 24.34
C ILE A 632 -11.12 22.13 25.83
N ILE A 633 -10.78 21.10 26.62
CA ILE A 633 -10.52 21.18 28.05
C ILE A 633 -9.00 21.07 28.27
N SER A 634 -8.39 22.18 28.65
CA SER A 634 -6.92 22.38 28.67
C SER A 634 -6.26 22.27 30.06
N SER A 635 -7.02 21.88 31.09
CA SER A 635 -6.60 21.99 32.50
C SER A 635 -5.77 20.82 33.05
N PHE A 636 -5.11 20.04 32.18
CA PHE A 636 -4.36 18.84 32.55
C PHE A 636 -2.86 18.97 32.31
#